data_AF-A0A444YJW7-F1
#
_entry.id   AF-A0A444YJW7-F1
#
_cell.length_a   1.000
_cell.length_b   1.000
_cell.length_c   1.000
_cell.angle_alpha   90.00
_cell.angle_beta   90.00
_cell.angle_gamma   90.00
#
_symmetry.space_group_name_H-M   'P 1'
#
loop_
_entity.id
_entity.type
_entity.pdbx_description
1 polymer ?
#
loop_
_entity_poly.entity_id
_entity_poly.type
_entity_poly.pdbx_seq_one_letter_code
_entity_poly.pdbx_strand_id
1 'polypeptide(L)'
;MEFRSRESVISAIKSYTISRGVDYTVYESEPQTFYAKCKEYGAGCDWLIRASLIRKKACWEIRRYNGKHTCTVVTISQDHAKLDSDTIADVIRPLVESDLLIKVKSVIAEVQSRFNYTVSYRKAWLAKQKAVAKVFGDWEVSYQTLPVWLKAMTVKMPRSRVQIKTLPVYRETEEVQGVRVLHHIFQRHRHFTDRKMKRVSLRPLAFHQSTQ
;
A
#
# COMPACT_ATOMS: atom_id res chain seq x y z
N MET A 1 -1.18 19.76 21.04
CA MET A 1 -0.93 18.41 20.46
C MET A 1 0.50 18.39 19.93
N GLU A 2 1.32 17.47 20.41
CA GLU A 2 2.75 17.39 20.08
C GLU A 2 3.04 16.15 19.21
N PHE A 3 3.96 16.29 18.26
CA PHE A 3 4.38 15.23 17.35
C PHE A 3 5.91 15.14 17.33
N ARG A 4 6.44 13.91 17.25
CA ARG A 4 7.90 13.69 17.27
C ARG A 4 8.58 14.01 15.95
N SER A 5 7.85 13.98 14.84
CA SER A 5 8.41 14.22 13.51
C SER A 5 7.47 15.00 12.61
N ARG A 6 8.04 15.54 11.52
CA ARG A 6 7.32 16.27 10.48
C ARG A 6 6.30 15.37 9.78
N GLU A 7 6.69 14.13 9.51
CA GLU A 7 5.88 13.13 8.83
C GLU A 7 4.66 12.77 9.69
N SER A 8 4.85 12.65 11.01
CA SER A 8 3.79 12.34 11.96
C SER A 8 2.74 13.45 12.01
N VAL A 9 3.14 14.72 12.11
CA VAL A 9 2.18 15.83 12.13
C VAL A 9 1.45 15.99 10.79
N ILE A 10 2.15 15.85 9.66
CA ILE A 10 1.52 15.93 8.34
C ILE A 10 0.53 14.78 8.15
N SER A 11 0.88 13.56 8.56
CA SER A 11 0.00 12.40 8.48
C SER A 11 -1.26 12.56 9.35
N ALA A 12 -1.11 13.11 10.56
CA ALA A 12 -2.23 13.41 11.45
C ALA A 12 -3.15 14.49 10.86
N ILE A 13 -2.59 15.58 10.31
CA ILE A 13 -3.37 16.62 9.63
C ILE A 13 -4.12 16.04 8.43
N LYS A 14 -3.44 15.25 7.58
CA LYS A 14 -4.06 14.57 6.44
C LYS A 14 -5.24 13.71 6.89
N SER A 15 -5.02 12.83 7.86
CA SER A 15 -6.07 11.94 8.39
C SER A 15 -7.26 12.72 8.93
N TYR A 16 -7.00 13.79 9.69
CA TYR A 16 -8.02 14.69 10.21
C TYR A 16 -8.82 15.36 9.08
N THR A 17 -8.15 15.96 8.10
CA THR A 17 -8.81 16.65 6.98
C THR A 17 -9.65 15.70 6.14
N ILE A 18 -9.16 14.48 5.89
CA ILE A 18 -9.93 13.45 5.18
C ILE A 18 -11.17 13.09 5.99
N SER A 19 -11.05 12.82 7.30
CA SER A 19 -12.22 12.47 8.13
C SER A 19 -13.30 13.56 8.20
N ARG A 20 -12.91 14.83 8.02
CA ARG A 20 -13.79 15.99 8.02
C ARG A 20 -14.22 16.43 6.63
N GLY A 21 -13.76 15.75 5.59
CA GLY A 21 -13.99 16.10 4.19
C GLY A 21 -13.50 17.48 3.78
N VAL A 22 -12.41 17.95 4.40
CA VAL A 22 -11.81 19.24 4.10
C VAL A 22 -10.85 19.08 2.93
N ASP A 23 -11.19 19.68 1.80
CA ASP A 23 -10.26 19.83 0.68
C ASP A 23 -9.39 21.08 0.86
N TYR A 24 -8.07 20.90 0.80
CA TYR A 24 -7.09 21.92 1.16
C TYR A 24 -5.92 21.99 0.20
N THR A 25 -5.30 23.16 0.13
CA THR A 25 -4.03 23.41 -0.55
C THR A 25 -2.93 23.63 0.48
N VAL A 26 -1.74 23.13 0.18
CA VAL A 26 -0.54 23.41 0.97
C VAL A 26 -0.02 24.76 0.50
N TYR A 27 -0.03 25.77 1.36
CA TYR A 27 0.46 27.10 1.05
C TYR A 27 1.96 27.22 1.36
N GLU A 28 2.42 26.61 2.46
CA GLU A 28 3.83 26.63 2.86
C GLU A 28 4.21 25.24 3.39
N SER A 29 5.35 24.72 2.94
CA SER A 29 5.87 23.42 3.34
C SER A 29 7.40 23.49 3.43
N GLU A 30 7.86 24.18 4.45
CA GLU A 30 9.27 24.36 4.77
C GLU A 30 9.78 23.27 5.73
N PRO A 31 11.11 23.18 5.97
CA PRO A 31 11.67 22.21 6.92
C PRO A 31 11.13 22.35 8.35
N GLN A 32 10.64 23.54 8.74
CA GLN A 32 10.18 23.83 10.10
C GLN A 32 8.72 24.30 10.18
N THR A 33 8.05 24.45 9.04
CA THR A 33 6.67 24.94 8.97
C THR A 33 5.87 24.14 7.97
N PHE A 34 4.66 23.78 8.35
CA PHE A 34 3.64 23.24 7.46
C PHE A 34 2.38 24.08 7.60
N TYR A 35 1.91 24.65 6.50
CA TYR A 35 0.72 25.49 6.49
C TYR A 35 -0.18 25.08 5.34
N ALA A 36 -1.43 24.79 5.68
CA ALA A 36 -2.48 24.40 4.77
C ALA A 36 -3.71 25.29 5.00
N LYS A 37 -4.39 25.62 3.90
CA LYS A 37 -5.64 26.38 3.91
C LYS A 37 -6.65 25.73 2.98
N CYS A 38 -7.92 25.97 3.23
CA CYS A 38 -8.98 25.51 2.35
C CYS A 38 -8.75 26.00 0.91
N LYS A 39 -9.22 25.23 -0.09
CA LYS A 39 -9.26 25.71 -1.48
C LYS A 39 -10.04 27.02 -1.64
N GLU A 40 -11.20 27.11 -0.99
CA GLU A 40 -12.05 28.31 -0.99
C GLU A 40 -11.69 29.28 0.14
N TYR A 41 -10.42 29.32 0.56
CA TYR A 41 -9.99 30.18 1.65
C TYR A 41 -10.20 31.66 1.30
N GLY A 42 -10.96 32.39 2.12
CA GLY A 42 -11.35 33.79 1.88
C GLY A 42 -12.60 33.96 1.00
N ALA A 43 -13.11 32.89 0.39
CA ALA A 43 -14.35 32.87 -0.39
C ALA A 43 -15.51 32.27 0.43
N GLY A 44 -15.66 32.69 1.70
CA GLY A 44 -16.67 32.18 2.63
C GLY A 44 -16.21 30.99 3.48
N CYS A 45 -14.93 30.62 3.42
CA CYS A 45 -14.30 29.65 4.31
C CYS A 45 -12.98 30.17 4.86
N ASP A 46 -12.83 30.14 6.19
CA ASP A 46 -11.61 30.59 6.87
C ASP A 46 -10.80 29.42 7.44
N TRP A 47 -11.08 28.20 6.98
CA TRP A 47 -10.41 27.02 7.47
C TRP A 47 -8.94 27.04 7.07
N LEU A 48 -8.08 26.93 8.08
CA LEU A 48 -6.65 26.78 7.93
C LEU A 48 -6.06 25.98 9.09
N ILE A 49 -4.88 25.42 8.85
CA ILE A 49 -4.08 24.74 9.86
C ILE A 49 -2.60 25.01 9.63
N ARG A 50 -1.89 25.40 10.70
CA ARG A 50 -0.45 25.62 10.69
C ARG A 50 0.21 24.80 11.79
N ALA A 51 1.22 24.03 11.42
CA ALA A 51 2.11 23.32 12.32
C ALA A 51 3.54 23.82 12.17
N SER A 52 4.30 23.84 13.26
CA SER A 52 5.69 24.31 13.27
C SER A 52 6.55 23.48 14.22
N LEU A 53 7.84 23.36 13.89
CA LEU A 53 8.86 22.76 14.75
C LEU A 53 9.20 23.70 15.91
N ILE A 54 9.09 23.19 17.13
CA ILE A 54 9.57 23.85 18.34
C ILE A 54 10.99 23.41 18.61
N ARG A 55 11.96 24.25 18.21
CA ARG A 55 13.39 23.94 18.35
C ARG A 55 13.79 23.57 19.78
N LYS A 56 13.25 24.28 20.78
CA LYS A 56 13.56 24.04 22.21
C LYS A 56 13.15 22.63 22.69
N LYS A 57 12.06 22.09 22.16
CA LYS A 57 11.51 20.77 22.54
C LYS A 57 11.84 19.67 21.52
N ALA A 58 12.41 20.03 20.38
CA ALA A 58 12.58 19.15 19.22
C ALA A 58 11.29 18.42 18.78
N CYS A 59 10.13 19.06 18.93
CA CYS A 59 8.82 18.47 18.58
C CYS A 59 8.00 19.42 17.68
N TRP A 60 7.09 18.86 16.89
CA TRP A 60 6.15 19.60 16.06
C TRP A 60 4.85 19.84 16.82
N GLU A 61 4.30 21.04 16.71
CA GLU A 61 3.00 21.40 17.30
C GLU A 61 2.11 22.10 16.27
N ILE A 62 0.79 21.87 16.38
CA ILE A 62 -0.22 22.67 15.67
C ILE A 62 -0.31 24.03 16.38
N ARG A 63 0.14 25.09 15.71
CA ARG A 63 0.21 26.46 16.24
C ARG A 63 -1.03 27.28 15.93
N ARG A 64 -1.70 27.02 14.82
CA ARG A 64 -2.91 27.75 14.41
C ARG A 64 -3.90 26.79 13.79
N TYR A 65 -5.15 26.88 14.21
CA TYR A 65 -6.25 26.11 13.66
C TYR A 65 -7.54 26.92 13.77
N ASN A 66 -8.22 27.15 12.63
CA ASN A 66 -9.43 27.97 12.59
C ASN A 66 -10.73 27.17 12.74
N GLY A 67 -10.67 25.88 13.10
CA GLY A 67 -11.86 25.15 13.54
C GLY A 67 -12.84 24.79 12.42
N LYS A 68 -13.72 25.73 12.09
CA LYS A 68 -14.91 25.51 11.26
C LYS A 68 -14.52 25.54 9.78
N HIS A 69 -14.87 24.47 9.08
CA HIS A 69 -14.92 24.43 7.63
C HIS A 69 -16.38 24.60 7.21
N THR A 70 -16.66 25.62 6.40
CA THR A 70 -18.02 26.03 5.99
C THR A 70 -18.33 25.69 4.54
N CYS A 71 -17.35 25.21 3.77
CA CYS A 71 -17.63 24.79 2.40
C CYS A 71 -18.61 23.63 2.44
N THR A 72 -19.74 23.80 1.76
CA THR A 72 -20.61 22.71 1.40
C THR A 72 -19.74 21.70 0.66
N VAL A 73 -19.64 20.49 1.20
CA VAL A 73 -18.88 19.39 0.60
C VAL A 73 -19.31 19.32 -0.86
N VAL A 74 -18.44 19.78 -1.78
CA VAL A 74 -18.73 19.72 -3.21
C VAL A 74 -19.00 18.27 -3.49
N THR A 75 -20.24 18.01 -3.87
CA THR A 75 -20.87 16.72 -4.15
C THR A 75 -19.82 15.71 -4.58
N ILE A 76 -19.38 14.91 -3.61
CA ILE A 76 -18.66 13.64 -3.74
C ILE A 76 -18.00 13.49 -5.12
N SER A 77 -16.85 14.15 -5.32
CA SER A 77 -15.85 13.47 -6.14
C SER A 77 -15.62 12.15 -5.43
N GLN A 78 -16.15 11.06 -5.98
CA GLN A 78 -16.01 9.70 -5.44
C GLN A 78 -14.54 9.25 -5.35
N ASP A 79 -13.59 10.13 -5.68
CA ASP A 79 -12.20 10.00 -5.32
C ASP A 79 -11.72 11.30 -4.67
N HIS A 80 -11.48 11.28 -3.35
CA HIS A 80 -10.78 12.37 -2.67
C HIS A 80 -9.31 12.34 -3.13
N ALA A 81 -8.84 13.42 -3.77
CA ALA A 81 -7.49 13.47 -4.36
C ALA A 81 -6.36 13.27 -3.34
N LYS A 82 -6.63 13.54 -2.05
CA LYS A 82 -5.66 13.34 -0.95
C LYS A 82 -5.74 11.97 -0.27
N LEU A 83 -6.77 11.18 -0.57
CA LEU A 83 -6.84 9.78 -0.14
C LEU A 83 -6.18 8.93 -1.23
N ASP A 84 -4.84 8.95 -1.22
CA ASP A 84 -4.02 8.20 -2.15
C ASP A 84 -3.87 6.72 -1.74
N SER A 85 -3.36 5.91 -2.67
CA SER A 85 -3.16 4.47 -2.43
C SER A 85 -2.12 4.19 -1.34
N ASP A 86 -1.18 5.09 -1.09
CA ASP A 86 -0.18 4.94 -0.03
C ASP A 86 -0.78 5.09 1.36
N THR A 87 -1.64 6.10 1.54
CA THR A 87 -2.39 6.34 2.77
C THR A 87 -3.34 5.18 3.06
N ILE A 88 -4.05 4.69 2.03
CA ILE A 88 -4.93 3.52 2.19
C ILE A 88 -4.09 2.28 2.55
N ALA A 89 -2.92 2.09 1.95
CA ALA A 89 -2.03 0.97 2.25
C ALA A 89 -1.60 0.94 3.73
N ASP A 90 -1.28 2.11 4.31
CA ASP A 90 -0.93 2.21 5.73
C ASP A 90 -2.12 1.90 6.65
N VAL A 91 -3.32 2.30 6.25
CA VAL A 91 -4.58 2.07 6.99
C VAL A 91 -4.94 0.58 7.03
N ILE A 92 -4.79 -0.12 5.91
CA ILE A 92 -5.15 -1.55 5.78
C ILE A 92 -4.02 -2.51 6.11
N ARG A 93 -2.80 -2.00 6.38
CA ARG A 93 -1.65 -2.82 6.79
C ARG A 93 -1.99 -3.90 7.83
N PRO A 94 -2.66 -3.61 8.96
CA PRO A 94 -3.00 -4.64 9.94
C PRO A 94 -3.99 -5.71 9.41
N LEU A 95 -4.85 -5.33 8.46
CA LEU A 95 -5.76 -6.29 7.80
C LEU A 95 -4.99 -7.24 6.88
N VAL A 96 -3.94 -6.74 6.22
CA VAL A 96 -3.09 -7.53 5.33
C VAL A 96 -2.13 -8.44 6.11
N GLU A 97 -1.66 -7.98 7.28
CA GLU A 97 -0.86 -8.80 8.20
C GLU A 97 -1.65 -10.01 8.73
N SER A 98 -2.96 -9.85 8.93
CA SER A 98 -3.85 -10.92 9.41
C SER A 98 -4.39 -11.82 8.29
N ASP A 99 -4.72 -11.26 7.12
CA ASP A 99 -5.21 -12.01 5.97
C ASP A 99 -4.74 -11.45 4.61
N LEU A 100 -3.83 -12.18 3.97
CA LEU A 100 -3.35 -11.90 2.60
C LEU A 100 -4.44 -12.02 1.52
N LEU A 101 -5.50 -12.80 1.78
CA LEU A 101 -6.58 -13.07 0.84
C LEU A 101 -7.72 -12.06 0.92
N ILE A 102 -7.57 -10.99 1.72
CA ILE A 102 -8.58 -9.93 1.86
C ILE A 102 -9.09 -9.46 0.50
N LYS A 103 -10.40 -9.54 0.30
CA LYS A 103 -11.02 -9.14 -0.97
C LYS A 103 -10.93 -7.62 -1.11
N VAL A 104 -10.72 -7.13 -2.34
CA VAL A 104 -10.69 -5.68 -2.61
C VAL A 104 -12.00 -5.00 -2.16
N LYS A 105 -13.14 -5.71 -2.25
CA LYS A 105 -14.42 -5.20 -1.71
C LYS A 105 -14.37 -4.92 -0.20
N SER A 106 -13.69 -5.75 0.58
CA SER A 106 -13.50 -5.54 2.02
C SER A 106 -12.59 -4.34 2.29
N VAL A 107 -11.57 -4.12 1.46
CA VAL A 107 -10.72 -2.92 1.52
C VAL A 107 -11.55 -1.66 1.28
N ILE A 108 -12.43 -1.67 0.27
CA ILE A 108 -13.33 -0.53 0.00
C ILE A 108 -14.25 -0.27 1.20
N ALA A 109 -14.84 -1.32 1.77
CA ALA A 109 -15.73 -1.19 2.92
C ALA A 109 -15.01 -0.63 4.17
N GLU A 110 -13.77 -1.06 4.42
CA GLU A 110 -12.96 -0.54 5.53
C GLU A 110 -12.66 0.95 5.34
N VAL A 111 -12.26 1.35 4.13
CA VAL A 111 -11.97 2.76 3.81
C VAL A 111 -13.23 3.62 3.94
N GLN A 112 -14.37 3.11 3.47
CA GLN A 112 -15.65 3.78 3.62
C GLN A 112 -16.05 3.94 5.09
N SER A 113 -15.87 2.90 5.90
CA SER A 113 -16.13 2.94 7.35
C SER A 113 -15.26 3.98 8.08
N ARG A 114 -13.96 4.03 7.76
CA ARG A 114 -13.01 4.92 8.45
C ARG A 114 -13.09 6.39 8.02
N PHE A 115 -13.32 6.63 6.74
CA PHE A 115 -13.18 7.97 6.15
C PHE A 115 -14.48 8.53 5.61
N ASN A 116 -15.57 7.74 5.62
CA ASN A 116 -16.85 8.11 5.02
C ASN A 116 -16.74 8.39 3.50
N TYR A 117 -15.72 7.83 2.84
CA TYR A 117 -15.47 7.93 1.40
C TYR A 117 -15.48 6.57 0.73
N THR A 118 -16.22 6.47 -0.36
CA THR A 118 -16.12 5.31 -1.26
C THR A 118 -14.92 5.53 -2.17
N VAL A 119 -13.98 4.58 -2.24
CA VAL A 119 -12.83 4.65 -3.15
C VAL A 119 -13.04 3.77 -4.37
N SER A 120 -12.47 4.17 -5.51
CA SER A 120 -12.50 3.34 -6.72
C SER A 120 -11.81 1.99 -6.53
N TYR A 121 -12.29 0.98 -7.25
CA TYR A 121 -11.75 -0.39 -7.17
C TYR A 121 -10.26 -0.45 -7.49
N ARG A 122 -9.81 0.25 -8.55
CA ARG A 122 -8.40 0.32 -8.97
C ARG A 122 -7.52 0.86 -7.85
N LYS A 123 -7.97 1.91 -7.15
CA LYS A 123 -7.24 2.53 -6.05
C LYS A 123 -7.14 1.58 -4.84
N ALA A 124 -8.24 0.94 -4.47
CA ALA A 124 -8.26 -0.06 -3.39
C ALA A 124 -7.36 -1.26 -3.71
N TRP A 125 -7.36 -1.72 -4.96
CA TRP A 125 -6.48 -2.82 -5.39
C TRP A 125 -5.00 -2.43 -5.36
N LEU A 126 -4.63 -1.24 -5.85
CA LEU A 126 -3.25 -0.74 -5.77
C LEU A 126 -2.81 -0.60 -4.30
N ALA A 127 -3.67 -0.06 -3.44
CA ALA A 127 -3.39 0.05 -2.02
C ALA A 127 -3.16 -1.30 -1.34
N LYS A 128 -3.95 -2.32 -1.71
CA LYS A 128 -3.73 -3.69 -1.25
C LYS A 128 -2.34 -4.20 -1.64
N GLN A 129 -1.94 -4.03 -2.90
CA GLN A 129 -0.61 -4.48 -3.37
C GLN A 129 0.53 -3.77 -2.62
N LYS A 130 0.41 -2.45 -2.42
CA LYS A 130 1.37 -1.67 -1.65
C LYS A 130 1.44 -2.10 -0.18
N ALA A 131 0.31 -2.42 0.44
CA ALA A 131 0.27 -2.92 1.81
C ALA A 131 0.95 -4.30 1.92
N VAL A 132 0.71 -5.22 0.97
CA VAL A 132 1.40 -6.51 0.90
C VAL A 132 2.91 -6.30 0.77
N ALA A 133 3.35 -5.42 -0.13
CA ALA A 133 4.78 -5.13 -0.31
C ALA A 133 5.42 -4.50 0.95
N LYS A 134 4.69 -3.66 1.68
CA LYS A 134 5.16 -3.09 2.96
C LYS A 134 5.34 -4.14 4.06
N VAL A 135 4.48 -5.16 4.10
CA VAL A 135 4.50 -6.21 5.14
C VAL A 135 5.50 -7.32 4.81
N PHE A 136 5.49 -7.80 3.57
CA PHE A 136 6.24 -8.99 3.15
C PHE A 136 7.49 -8.67 2.33
N GLY A 137 7.73 -7.40 2.04
CA GLY A 137 8.79 -6.96 1.14
C GLY A 137 8.37 -7.06 -0.32
N ASP A 138 9.29 -6.64 -1.19
CA ASP A 138 9.05 -6.69 -2.62
C ASP A 138 8.98 -8.13 -3.14
N TRP A 139 8.10 -8.36 -4.11
CA TRP A 139 7.93 -9.67 -4.73
C TRP A 139 9.24 -10.11 -5.39
N GLU A 140 9.98 -9.19 -5.99
CA GLU A 140 11.26 -9.48 -6.65
C GLU A 140 12.27 -10.12 -5.69
N VAL A 141 12.40 -9.55 -4.48
CA VAL A 141 13.25 -10.11 -3.41
C VAL A 141 12.75 -11.51 -2.99
N SER A 142 11.45 -11.71 -2.92
CA SER A 142 10.86 -13.03 -2.60
C SER A 142 11.17 -14.07 -3.68
N TYR A 143 11.14 -13.71 -4.95
CA TYR A 143 11.50 -14.62 -6.05
C TYR A 143 13.01 -14.89 -6.11
N GLN A 144 13.86 -13.90 -5.81
CA GLN A 144 15.31 -14.07 -5.77
C GLN A 144 15.75 -14.97 -4.59
N THR A 145 15.05 -14.93 -3.47
CA THR A 145 15.35 -15.75 -2.28
C THR A 145 14.78 -17.17 -2.36
N LEU A 146 13.77 -17.39 -3.21
CA LEU A 146 13.11 -18.68 -3.37
C LEU A 146 14.07 -19.84 -3.72
N PRO A 147 15.03 -19.74 -4.67
CA PRO A 147 16.00 -20.80 -4.92
C PRO A 147 16.87 -21.15 -3.70
N VAL A 148 17.26 -20.14 -2.92
CA VAL A 148 18.05 -20.33 -1.69
C VAL A 148 17.25 -21.11 -0.66
N TRP A 149 15.98 -20.73 -0.45
CA TRP A 149 15.08 -21.42 0.46
C TRP A 149 14.82 -22.86 0.02
N LEU A 150 14.57 -23.09 -1.27
CA LEU A 150 14.36 -24.43 -1.82
C LEU A 150 15.61 -25.30 -1.67
N LYS A 151 16.81 -24.74 -1.87
CA LYS A 151 18.08 -25.43 -1.62
C LYS A 151 18.22 -25.81 -0.15
N ALA A 152 17.96 -24.89 0.78
CA ALA A 152 17.99 -25.17 2.22
C ALA A 152 16.98 -26.25 2.63
N MET A 153 15.78 -26.25 2.04
CA MET A 153 14.75 -27.27 2.26
C MET A 153 15.20 -28.65 1.78
N THR A 154 15.85 -28.75 0.61
CA THR A 154 16.39 -30.04 0.14
C THR A 154 17.51 -30.58 1.03
N VAL A 155 18.30 -29.71 1.68
CA VAL A 155 19.32 -30.12 2.65
C VAL A 155 18.68 -30.65 3.93
N LYS A 156 17.69 -29.95 4.49
CA LYS A 156 17.00 -30.39 5.72
C LYS A 156 16.09 -31.59 5.52
N MET A 157 15.58 -31.80 4.30
CA MET A 157 14.71 -32.91 3.96
C MET A 157 15.25 -33.67 2.73
N PRO A 158 16.31 -34.49 2.87
CA PRO A 158 17.05 -35.09 1.75
C PRO A 158 16.23 -36.04 0.86
N ARG A 159 15.07 -36.51 1.35
CA ARG A 159 14.10 -37.31 0.57
C ARG A 159 13.11 -36.47 -0.25
N SER A 160 13.25 -35.15 -0.23
CA SER A 160 12.41 -34.20 -0.94
C SER A 160 13.10 -33.77 -2.23
N ARG A 161 12.43 -33.94 -3.37
CA ARG A 161 12.90 -33.39 -4.65
C ARG A 161 12.09 -32.16 -4.98
N VAL A 162 12.79 -31.05 -5.20
CA VAL A 162 12.22 -29.81 -5.72
C VAL A 162 12.70 -29.62 -7.16
N GLN A 163 11.78 -29.33 -8.08
CA GLN A 163 12.11 -28.87 -9.43
C GLN A 163 11.41 -27.56 -9.71
N ILE A 164 12.19 -26.54 -10.10
CA ILE A 164 11.68 -25.26 -10.58
C ILE A 164 11.74 -25.28 -12.10
N LYS A 165 10.61 -25.08 -12.76
CA LYS A 165 10.56 -24.83 -14.20
C LYS A 165 10.39 -23.34 -14.42
N THR A 166 11.30 -22.77 -15.19
CA THR A 166 11.25 -21.37 -15.63
C THR A 166 11.12 -21.31 -17.15
N LEU A 167 10.37 -20.35 -17.67
CA LEU A 167 10.28 -20.08 -19.10
C LEU A 167 11.08 -18.82 -19.48
N PRO A 168 11.69 -18.78 -20.67
CA PRO A 168 12.29 -17.56 -21.21
C PRO A 168 11.21 -16.51 -21.51
N VAL A 169 11.58 -15.23 -21.40
CA VAL A 169 10.73 -14.10 -21.80
C VAL A 169 11.16 -13.63 -23.17
N TYR A 170 10.20 -13.49 -24.09
CA TYR A 170 10.43 -12.94 -25.42
C TYR A 170 9.87 -11.52 -25.49
N ARG A 171 10.64 -10.61 -26.11
CA ARG A 171 10.15 -9.31 -26.58
C ARG A 171 10.08 -9.36 -28.09
N GLU A 172 8.88 -9.32 -28.64
CA GLU A 172 8.56 -9.47 -30.06
C GLU A 172 8.99 -10.84 -30.62
N THR A 173 10.29 -11.08 -30.76
CA THR A 173 10.89 -12.36 -31.15
C THR A 173 12.24 -12.64 -30.48
N GLU A 174 12.82 -11.69 -29.74
CA GLU A 174 14.12 -11.84 -29.09
C GLU A 174 13.96 -12.33 -27.64
N GLU A 175 14.71 -13.36 -27.28
CA GLU A 175 14.79 -13.80 -25.88
C GLU A 175 15.52 -12.74 -25.06
N VAL A 176 14.85 -12.24 -24.02
CA VAL A 176 15.43 -11.28 -23.08
C VAL A 176 16.40 -12.03 -22.17
N GLN A 177 17.69 -11.89 -22.44
CA GLN A 177 18.73 -12.54 -21.64
C GLN A 177 18.65 -12.11 -20.17
N GLY A 178 18.72 -13.10 -19.27
CA GLY A 178 18.68 -12.89 -17.82
C GLY A 178 17.29 -12.78 -17.21
N VAL A 179 16.21 -12.72 -18.01
CA VAL A 179 14.84 -12.63 -17.50
C VAL A 179 14.10 -13.96 -17.71
N ARG A 180 13.68 -14.59 -16.61
CA ARG A 180 13.06 -15.92 -16.59
C ARG A 180 11.79 -15.88 -15.75
N VAL A 181 10.67 -16.36 -16.28
CA VAL A 181 9.39 -16.43 -15.56
C VAL A 181 9.27 -17.77 -14.86
N LEU A 182 9.00 -17.75 -13.56
CA LEU A 182 8.72 -18.97 -12.81
C LEU A 182 7.38 -19.57 -13.26
N HIS A 183 7.43 -20.74 -13.86
CA HIS A 183 6.25 -21.42 -14.41
C HIS A 183 5.66 -22.40 -13.41
N HIS A 184 6.47 -23.32 -12.86
CA HIS A 184 6.02 -24.32 -11.89
C HIS A 184 7.09 -24.64 -10.84
N ILE A 185 6.65 -24.93 -9.62
CA ILE A 185 7.46 -25.58 -8.57
C ILE A 185 6.84 -26.94 -8.29
N PHE A 186 7.62 -28.00 -8.46
CA PHE A 186 7.24 -29.35 -8.10
C PHE A 186 7.96 -29.75 -6.82
N GLN A 187 7.22 -30.22 -5.82
CA GLN A 187 7.77 -30.78 -4.59
C GLN A 187 7.26 -32.21 -4.40
N ARG A 188 8.18 -33.17 -4.22
CA ARG A 188 7.85 -34.57 -3.97
C ARG A 188 8.52 -35.05 -2.71
N HIS A 189 7.74 -35.53 -1.74
CA HIS A 189 8.25 -36.22 -0.54
C HIS A 189 8.14 -37.73 -0.71
N ARG A 190 9.24 -38.46 -0.53
CA ARG A 190 9.27 -39.94 -0.50
C ARG A 190 8.98 -40.44 0.92
N HIS A 191 7.76 -40.29 1.41
CA HIS A 191 7.25 -41.08 2.54
C HIS A 191 5.79 -41.41 2.27
N PHE A 192 5.45 -42.69 2.47
CA PHE A 192 4.21 -43.38 2.14
C PHE A 192 3.99 -43.78 0.67
N THR A 193 3.82 -45.09 0.48
CA THR A 193 3.35 -45.77 -0.72
C THR A 193 1.91 -45.34 -1.02
N ASP A 194 1.75 -44.15 -1.59
CA ASP A 194 0.54 -43.83 -2.35
C ASP A 194 0.87 -42.79 -3.43
N ARG A 195 0.46 -43.08 -4.67
CA ARG A 195 0.69 -42.23 -5.85
C ARG A 195 -0.24 -41.02 -5.77
N LYS A 196 0.09 -40.00 -4.99
CA LYS A 196 -0.55 -38.67 -5.10
C LYS A 196 0.48 -37.56 -5.22
N MET A 197 0.64 -37.05 -6.43
CA MET A 197 1.26 -35.74 -6.70
C MET A 197 0.39 -34.67 -6.05
N LYS A 198 0.86 -34.02 -4.99
CA LYS A 198 0.24 -32.77 -4.53
C LYS A 198 0.78 -31.63 -5.40
N ARG A 199 -0.06 -31.12 -6.29
CA ARG A 199 0.20 -29.90 -7.07
C ARG A 199 0.05 -28.71 -6.12
N VAL A 200 1.16 -28.13 -5.66
CA VAL A 200 1.12 -26.80 -5.05
C VAL A 200 1.16 -25.80 -6.20
N SER A 201 -0.02 -25.43 -6.70
CA SER A 201 -0.14 -24.31 -7.61
C SER A 201 0.00 -23.04 -6.77
N LEU A 202 1.21 -22.50 -6.72
CA LEU A 202 1.36 -21.06 -6.55
C LEU A 202 0.79 -20.48 -7.84
N ARG A 203 -0.46 -19.99 -7.81
CA ARG A 203 -0.96 -19.18 -8.93
C ARG A 203 0.00 -18.01 -9.03
N PRO A 204 0.69 -17.81 -10.16
CA PRO A 204 1.24 -16.50 -10.44
C PRO A 204 0.05 -15.54 -10.38
N LEU A 205 0.08 -14.54 -9.51
CA LEU A 205 -0.67 -13.32 -9.76
C LEU A 205 0.01 -12.69 -10.97
N ALA A 206 -0.29 -13.23 -12.16
CA ALA A 206 0.14 -12.67 -13.42
C ALA A 206 -0.60 -11.33 -13.54
N PHE A 207 0.15 -10.25 -13.35
CA PHE A 207 -0.29 -8.93 -13.77
C PHE A 207 -0.28 -8.92 -15.29
N HIS A 208 -1.43 -9.20 -15.90
CA HIS A 208 -1.68 -8.71 -17.24
C HIS A 208 -1.80 -7.19 -17.15
N GLN A 209 -0.75 -6.50 -17.61
CA GLN A 209 -0.90 -5.13 -18.08
C GLN A 209 -1.78 -5.21 -19.33
N SER A 210 -3.06 -4.89 -19.19
CA SER A 210 -3.86 -4.47 -20.33
C SER A 210 -3.75 -2.96 -20.42
N THR A 211 -2.91 -2.52 -21.34
CA THR A 211 -3.02 -1.22 -22.00
C THR A 211 -4.40 -1.11 -22.64
N GLN A 212 -5.21 -0.18 -22.15
CA GLN A 212 -6.10 0.72 -22.89
C GLN A 212 -6.57 1.82 -21.94
#